data_AF-A0A953QNX5-F1
#
_entry.id   AF-A0A953QNX5-F1
#
_cell.length_a   1.000
_cell.length_b   1.000
_cell.length_c   1.000
_cell.angle_alpha   90.00
_cell.angle_beta   90.00
_cell.angle_gamma   90.00
#
_symmetry.space_group_name_H-M   'P 1'
#
loop_
_entity.id
_entity.type
_entity.pdbx_description
1 polymer ?
#
loop_
_entity_poly.entity_id
_entity_poly.type
_entity_poly.pdbx_seq_one_letter_code
_entity_poly.pdbx_strand_id
1 'polypeptide(L)'
;MRRGQSLVEATLVLIVFFALLLGVVDCGQVMFAHQALVARVTEAVRWGSVHPYDGSGDQIANLILYHQTGEPRSAAAPYLGLTRANVQVRYQDPPDRPDDQTISVAIVNYESHFFSPWIAKTVVSPRPVFVSAPVRLRN
;
A
#
# COMPACT_ATOMS: atom_id res chain seq x y z
N MET A 1 -27.97 -28.78 37.64
CA MET A 1 -27.01 -28.83 36.51
C MET A 1 -27.30 -27.83 35.36
N ARG A 2 -28.50 -27.22 35.24
CA ARG A 2 -28.82 -26.26 34.14
C ARG A 2 -28.04 -24.93 34.12
N ARG A 3 -27.60 -24.40 35.26
CA ARG A 3 -26.89 -23.09 35.33
C ARG A 3 -25.49 -23.10 34.71
N GLY A 4 -24.74 -24.20 34.85
CA GLY A 4 -23.41 -24.34 34.26
C GLY A 4 -23.44 -24.44 32.73
N GLN A 5 -24.48 -25.09 32.19
CA GLN A 5 -24.67 -25.23 30.74
C GLN A 5 -24.95 -23.88 30.07
N SER A 6 -25.77 -23.03 30.69
CA SER A 6 -26.04 -21.66 30.18
C SER A 6 -24.80 -20.77 30.17
N LEU A 7 -23.90 -20.92 31.15
CA LEU A 7 -22.66 -20.13 31.21
C LEU A 7 -21.67 -20.56 30.12
N VAL A 8 -21.56 -21.86 29.85
CA VAL A 8 -20.71 -22.38 28.76
C VAL A 8 -21.23 -21.94 27.40
N GLU A 9 -22.55 -22.01 27.18
CA GLU A 9 -23.19 -21.57 25.94
C GLU A 9 -22.94 -20.07 25.69
N ALA A 10 -23.15 -19.23 26.70
CA ALA A 10 -22.88 -17.78 26.59
C ALA A 10 -21.40 -17.48 26.33
N THR A 11 -20.49 -18.23 26.95
CA THR A 11 -19.03 -18.07 26.72
C THR A 11 -18.65 -18.45 25.29
N LEU A 12 -19.23 -19.52 24.75
CA LEU A 12 -18.97 -19.95 23.38
C LEU A 12 -19.52 -18.94 22.37
N VAL A 13 -20.73 -18.42 22.59
CA VAL A 13 -21.30 -17.34 21.79
C VAL A 13 -20.41 -16.10 21.82
N LEU A 14 -19.90 -15.72 22.99
CA LEU A 14 -19.01 -14.57 23.14
C LEU A 14 -17.70 -14.75 22.38
N ILE A 15 -17.09 -15.94 22.44
CA ILE A 15 -15.85 -16.26 21.70
C ILE A 15 -16.09 -16.16 20.19
N VAL A 16 -17.18 -16.76 19.69
CA VAL A 16 -17.54 -16.71 18.27
C VAL A 16 -17.82 -15.26 17.84
N PHE A 17 -18.51 -14.49 18.67
CA PHE A 17 -18.78 -13.08 18.42
C PHE A 17 -17.48 -12.26 18.28
N PHE A 18 -16.53 -12.43 19.21
CA PHE A 18 -15.23 -11.76 19.10
C PHE A 18 -14.41 -12.24 17.90
N ALA A 19 -14.44 -13.52 17.57
CA ALA A 19 -13.77 -14.04 16.38
C ALA A 19 -14.30 -13.38 15.09
N LEU A 20 -15.62 -13.22 14.98
CA LEU A 20 -16.26 -12.53 13.86
C LEU A 20 -15.91 -11.04 13.84
N LEU A 21 -15.94 -10.37 15.01
CA LEU A 21 -15.59 -8.95 15.11
C LEU A 21 -14.15 -8.69 14.68
N LEU A 22 -13.19 -9.51 15.14
CA LEU A 22 -11.79 -9.41 14.71
C LEU A 22 -11.64 -9.68 13.21
N GLY A 23 -12.37 -10.64 12.65
CA GLY A 23 -12.38 -10.89 11.20
C GLY A 23 -12.87 -9.70 10.38
N VAL A 24 -13.91 -8.99 10.86
CA VAL A 24 -14.41 -7.77 10.20
C VAL A 24 -13.38 -6.65 10.27
N VAL A 25 -12.74 -6.46 11.43
CA VAL A 25 -11.69 -5.45 11.61
C VAL A 25 -10.51 -5.70 10.67
N ASP A 26 -10.05 -6.94 10.59
CA ASP A 26 -8.95 -7.34 9.70
C ASP A 26 -9.27 -7.04 8.23
N CYS A 27 -10.50 -7.38 7.77
CA CYS A 27 -10.94 -7.08 6.41
C CYS A 27 -10.98 -5.56 6.13
N GLY A 28 -11.48 -4.78 7.10
CA GLY A 28 -11.51 -3.32 7.03
C GLY A 28 -10.12 -2.71 6.94
N GLN A 29 -9.16 -3.20 7.72
CA GLN A 29 -7.77 -2.75 7.70
C GLN A 29 -7.10 -3.02 6.34
N VAL A 30 -7.30 -4.22 5.77
CA VAL A 30 -6.75 -4.56 4.44
C VAL A 30 -7.33 -3.67 3.35
N MET A 31 -8.66 -3.46 3.36
CA MET A 31 -9.32 -2.60 2.37
C MET A 31 -8.84 -1.14 2.50
N PHE A 32 -8.75 -0.63 3.72
CA PHE A 32 -8.24 0.71 3.97
C PHE A 32 -6.78 0.88 3.50
N ALA A 33 -5.91 -0.08 3.83
CA ALA A 33 -4.51 -0.06 3.38
C ALA A 33 -4.42 -0.02 1.86
N HIS A 34 -5.20 -0.86 1.17
CA HIS A 34 -5.21 -0.87 -0.29
C HIS A 34 -5.65 0.48 -0.89
N GLN A 35 -6.76 1.06 -0.41
CA GLN A 35 -7.23 2.37 -0.89
C GLN A 35 -6.22 3.48 -0.62
N ALA A 36 -5.60 3.48 0.56
CA ALA A 36 -4.62 4.49 0.92
C ALA A 36 -3.34 4.39 0.06
N LEU A 37 -2.89 3.17 -0.26
CA LEU A 37 -1.77 2.94 -1.18
C LEU A 37 -2.11 3.44 -2.59
N VAL A 38 -3.29 3.12 -3.12
CA VAL A 38 -3.74 3.59 -4.45
C VAL A 38 -3.75 5.11 -4.52
N ALA A 39 -4.30 5.79 -3.50
CA ALA A 39 -4.35 7.24 -3.46
C ALA A 39 -2.94 7.86 -3.50
N ARG A 40 -2.00 7.33 -2.70
CA ARG A 40 -0.61 7.81 -2.67
C ARG A 40 0.16 7.57 -3.96
N VAL A 41 0.02 6.38 -4.55
CA VAL A 41 0.66 6.09 -5.84
C VAL A 41 0.12 7.03 -6.91
N THR A 42 -1.19 7.26 -6.93
CA THR A 42 -1.82 8.18 -7.89
C THR A 42 -1.30 9.60 -7.73
N GLU A 43 -1.16 10.09 -6.50
CA GLU A 43 -0.58 11.40 -6.21
C GLU A 43 0.88 11.48 -6.66
N ALA A 44 1.70 10.47 -6.35
CA ALA A 44 3.11 10.44 -6.74
C ALA A 44 3.27 10.37 -8.27
N VAL A 45 2.43 9.61 -8.97
CA VAL A 45 2.40 9.55 -10.43
C VAL A 45 1.98 10.90 -11.04
N ARG A 46 0.96 11.57 -10.48
CA ARG A 46 0.54 12.92 -10.92
C ARG A 46 1.63 13.96 -10.70
N TRP A 47 2.37 13.85 -9.61
CA TRP A 47 3.52 14.71 -9.37
C TRP A 47 4.63 14.41 -10.38
N GLY A 48 4.95 13.13 -10.60
CA GLY A 48 5.98 12.70 -11.55
C GLY A 48 5.66 13.07 -13.00
N SER A 49 4.38 13.12 -13.40
CA SER A 49 4.00 13.45 -14.78
C SER A 49 4.20 14.92 -15.16
N VAL A 50 4.33 15.82 -14.17
CA VAL A 50 4.52 17.26 -14.40
C VAL A 50 5.91 17.76 -14.00
N HIS A 51 6.72 16.92 -13.37
CA HIS A 51 8.10 17.23 -12.97
C HIS A 51 9.10 16.48 -13.84
N PRO A 52 10.30 17.05 -14.07
CA PRO A 52 11.32 16.38 -14.85
C PRO A 52 11.76 15.08 -14.16
N TYR A 53 11.86 14.01 -14.94
CA TYR A 53 12.36 12.74 -14.44
C TYR A 53 13.85 12.86 -14.10
N ASP A 54 14.22 12.44 -12.89
CA ASP A 54 15.58 12.55 -12.33
C ASP A 54 16.49 11.38 -12.70
N GLY A 55 16.02 10.45 -13.52
CA GLY A 55 16.76 9.26 -13.95
C GLY A 55 16.59 8.06 -13.04
N SER A 56 16.45 8.26 -11.71
CA SER A 56 16.35 7.17 -10.72
C SER A 56 14.92 6.89 -10.24
N GLY A 57 14.01 7.86 -10.34
CA GLY A 57 12.65 7.75 -9.82
C GLY A 57 12.59 7.81 -8.29
N ASP A 58 13.67 8.20 -7.62
CA ASP A 58 13.74 8.21 -6.15
C ASP A 58 12.84 9.28 -5.54
N GLN A 59 12.68 10.43 -6.20
CA GLN A 59 11.74 11.46 -5.74
C GLN A 59 10.29 10.94 -5.70
N ILE A 60 9.90 10.15 -6.70
CA ILE A 60 8.58 9.53 -6.78
C ILE A 60 8.43 8.44 -5.72
N ALA A 61 9.47 7.62 -5.50
CA ALA A 61 9.45 6.62 -4.45
C ALA A 61 9.38 7.25 -3.04
N ASN A 62 10.15 8.32 -2.79
CA ASN A 62 10.14 9.04 -1.52
C ASN A 62 8.79 9.73 -1.25
N LEU A 63 8.11 10.22 -2.29
CA LEU A 63 6.75 10.74 -2.15
C LEU A 63 5.77 9.67 -1.67
N ILE A 64 5.92 8.42 -2.09
CA ILE A 64 5.07 7.31 -1.64
C ILE A 64 5.41 6.91 -0.20
N LEU A 65 6.70 6.79 0.10
CA LEU A 65 7.20 6.30 1.40
C LEU A 65 7.04 7.34 2.52
N TYR A 66 7.35 8.60 2.22
CA TYR A 66 7.53 9.66 3.21
C TYR A 66 6.69 10.90 2.94
N HIS A 67 5.98 10.98 1.81
CA HIS A 67 5.22 12.16 1.39
C HIS A 67 6.10 13.42 1.22
N GLN A 68 7.35 13.21 0.82
CA GLN A 68 8.33 14.26 0.52
C GLN A 68 9.26 13.76 -0.59
N THR A 69 9.84 14.66 -1.37
CA THR A 69 10.72 14.30 -2.50
C THR A 69 12.14 13.92 -2.06
N GLY A 70 12.61 14.48 -0.94
CA GLY A 70 13.92 14.17 -0.36
C GLY A 70 13.87 13.00 0.61
N GLU A 71 14.98 12.27 0.71
CA GLU A 71 15.15 11.26 1.76
C GLU A 71 15.10 11.94 3.14
N PRO A 72 14.33 11.41 4.10
CA PRO A 72 14.27 11.96 5.45
C PRO A 72 15.67 11.99 6.09
N ARG A 73 16.09 13.15 6.60
CA ARG A 73 17.37 13.29 7.34
C ARG A 73 17.40 12.55 8.67
N SER A 74 16.26 12.07 9.14
CA SER A 74 16.09 11.26 10.36
C SER A 74 15.34 9.99 9.99
N ALA A 75 15.50 8.91 10.75
CA ALA A 75 14.79 7.65 10.57
C ALA A 75 13.26 7.86 10.70
N ALA A 76 12.62 8.32 9.62
CA ALA A 76 11.18 8.44 9.53
C ALA A 76 10.62 7.05 9.23
N ALA A 77 9.62 6.63 10.00
CA ALA A 77 8.92 5.39 9.72
C ALA A 77 8.26 5.52 8.34
N PRO A 78 8.55 4.61 7.40
CA PRO A 78 7.93 4.66 6.09
C PRO A 78 6.46 4.29 6.18
N TYR A 79 5.68 4.80 5.23
CA TYR A 79 4.23 4.63 5.24
C TYR A 79 3.83 3.16 5.22
N LEU A 80 3.02 2.76 6.22
CA LEU A 80 2.54 1.38 6.38
C LEU A 80 3.66 0.32 6.37
N GLY A 81 4.89 0.66 6.75
CA GLY A 81 6.02 -0.28 6.74
C GLY A 81 6.57 -0.60 5.35
N LEU A 82 6.18 0.17 4.32
CA LEU A 82 6.76 0.05 2.99
C LEU A 82 8.28 0.31 3.03
N THR A 83 9.02 -0.36 2.16
CA THR A 83 10.44 -0.07 1.94
C THR A 83 10.66 0.39 0.50
N ARG A 84 11.83 0.98 0.22
CA ARG A 84 12.21 1.35 -1.15
C ARG A 84 12.15 0.17 -2.12
N ALA A 85 12.43 -1.04 -1.65
CA ALA A 85 12.33 -2.27 -2.44
C ALA A 85 10.89 -2.63 -2.83
N ASN A 86 9.89 -2.14 -2.10
CA ASN A 86 8.48 -2.33 -2.42
C ASN A 86 7.99 -1.41 -3.53
N VAL A 87 8.72 -0.38 -3.92
CA VAL A 87 8.27 0.60 -4.92
C VAL A 87 9.08 0.46 -6.20
N GLN A 88 8.42 0.07 -7.29
CA GLN A 88 9.00 0.03 -8.63
C GLN A 88 8.48 1.22 -9.44
N VAL A 89 9.40 2.09 -9.86
CA VAL A 89 9.11 3.20 -10.77
C VAL A 89 9.67 2.82 -12.13
N ARG A 90 8.86 2.95 -13.18
CA ARG A 90 9.23 2.67 -14.56
C ARG A 90 8.88 3.88 -15.42
N TYR A 91 9.91 4.52 -15.94
CA TYR A 91 9.83 5.55 -16.95
C TYR A 91 9.97 4.91 -18.32
N GLN A 92 9.04 5.18 -19.23
CA GLN A 92 9.10 4.73 -20.62
C GLN A 92 9.27 5.95 -21.52
N ASP A 93 10.37 5.96 -22.27
CA ASP A 93 10.69 6.97 -23.28
C ASP A 93 10.67 6.31 -24.67
N PRO A 94 9.52 6.30 -25.36
CA PRO A 94 9.42 5.65 -26.65
C PRO A 94 10.20 6.45 -27.72
N PRO A 95 11.19 5.83 -28.40
CA PRO A 95 12.08 6.53 -29.32
C PRO A 95 11.37 7.09 -30.56
N ASP A 96 10.25 6.50 -30.95
CA ASP A 96 9.47 6.90 -32.13
C ASP A 96 8.44 8.00 -31.85
N ARG A 97 8.13 8.25 -30.57
CA ARG A 97 7.12 9.24 -30.14
C ARG A 97 7.55 9.86 -28.82
N PRO A 98 8.44 10.87 -28.84
CA PRO A 98 8.81 11.60 -27.63
C PRO A 98 7.57 12.18 -26.92
N ASP A 99 6.46 12.34 -27.63
CA ASP A 99 5.19 12.81 -27.09
C ASP A 99 4.43 11.80 -26.19
N ASP A 100 4.86 10.54 -26.13
CA ASP A 100 4.16 9.43 -25.46
C ASP A 100 4.91 8.92 -24.21
N GLN A 101 5.74 9.79 -23.62
CA GLN A 101 6.46 9.49 -22.38
C GLN A 101 5.47 9.09 -21.28
N THR A 102 5.72 7.98 -20.60
CA THR A 102 4.82 7.44 -19.57
C THR A 102 5.58 7.10 -18.31
N ILE A 103 5.04 7.52 -17.16
CA ILE A 103 5.50 7.09 -15.84
C ILE A 103 4.51 6.06 -15.31
N SER A 104 5.04 4.89 -14.94
CA SER A 104 4.28 3.84 -14.27
C SER A 104 4.93 3.50 -12.94
N VAL A 105 4.09 3.35 -11.91
CA VAL A 105 4.55 3.04 -10.56
C VAL A 105 3.78 1.83 -10.04
N ALA A 106 4.52 0.88 -9.50
CA ALA A 106 3.98 -0.34 -8.92
C ALA A 106 4.45 -0.51 -7.47
N ILE A 107 3.53 -0.80 -6.55
CA ILE A 107 3.88 -1.28 -5.20
C ILE A 107 3.84 -2.80 -5.20
N VAL A 108 4.97 -3.43 -4.90
CA VAL A 108 5.18 -4.89 -4.86
C VAL A 108 5.49 -5.37 -3.44
N ASN A 109 5.12 -6.62 -3.13
CA ASN A 109 5.49 -7.31 -1.89
C ASN A 109 5.10 -6.57 -0.61
N TYR A 110 3.93 -5.92 -0.59
CA TYR A 110 3.41 -5.28 0.61
C TYR A 110 2.98 -6.34 1.62
N GLU A 111 3.59 -6.31 2.81
CA GLU A 111 3.24 -7.17 3.94
C GLU A 111 2.10 -6.54 4.74
N SER A 112 0.94 -7.19 4.74
CA SER A 112 -0.17 -6.79 5.61
C SER A 112 -0.06 -7.53 6.94
N HIS A 113 -0.03 -6.75 8.04
CA HIS A 113 -0.09 -7.28 9.39
C HIS A 113 -1.54 -7.37 9.85
N PHE A 114 -1.96 -8.57 10.25
CA PHE A 114 -3.31 -8.82 10.76
C PHE A 114 -3.33 -8.72 12.28
N PHE A 115 -4.46 -8.26 12.81
CA PHE A 115 -4.65 -8.22 14.26
C PHE A 115 -5.10 -9.57 14.80
N SER A 116 -5.82 -10.37 14.01
CA SER A 116 -6.21 -11.70 14.46
C SER A 116 -5.00 -12.63 14.62
N PRO A 117 -4.86 -13.29 15.79
CA PRO A 117 -3.73 -14.19 16.05
C PRO A 117 -3.82 -15.51 15.26
N TRP A 118 -4.98 -15.81 14.67
CA TRP A 118 -5.27 -17.05 13.94
C TRP A 118 -4.91 -16.96 12.45
N ILE A 119 -4.88 -15.76 11.87
CA ILE A 119 -4.45 -15.52 10.49
C ILE A 119 -2.95 -15.24 10.54
N ALA A 120 -2.17 -15.90 9.69
CA ALA A 120 -0.72 -15.77 9.65
C ALA A 120 -0.30 -14.28 9.70
N LYS A 121 0.61 -13.96 10.64
CA LYS A 121 1.01 -12.60 11.07
C LYS A 121 1.40 -11.65 9.92
N THR A 122 1.72 -12.19 8.76
CA THR A 122 2.12 -11.46 7.55
C THR A 122 1.54 -12.17 6.33
N VAL A 123 0.68 -11.49 5.57
CA VAL A 123 0.32 -11.93 4.22
C VAL A 123 0.98 -10.96 3.23
N VAL A 124 1.86 -11.50 2.38
CA VAL A 124 2.44 -10.76 1.26
C VAL A 124 1.38 -10.67 0.16
N SER A 125 0.98 -9.45 -0.21
CA SER A 125 0.03 -9.27 -1.31
C SER A 125 0.67 -9.66 -2.66
N PRO A 126 0.15 -10.67 -3.39
CA PRO A 126 0.73 -11.13 -4.64
C PRO A 126 0.40 -10.23 -5.84
N ARG A 127 -0.59 -9.33 -5.70
CA ARG A 127 -0.99 -8.40 -6.76
C ARG A 127 -0.40 -7.01 -6.50
N PRO A 128 0.47 -6.51 -7.38
CA PRO A 128 0.99 -5.18 -7.24
C PRO A 128 -0.08 -4.12 -7.53
N VAL A 129 -0.07 -3.03 -6.76
CA VAL A 129 -0.86 -1.84 -7.07
C VAL A 129 -0.15 -1.10 -8.20
N PHE A 130 -0.73 -1.08 -9.40
CA PHE A 130 -0.14 -0.46 -10.59
C PHE A 130 -0.95 0.76 -11.02
N VAL A 131 -0.28 1.90 -11.21
CA VAL A 131 -0.87 3.11 -11.78
C VAL A 131 0.10 3.69 -12.81
N SER A 132 -0.41 4.12 -13.96
CA SER A 132 0.35 4.77 -15.03
C SER A 132 -0.28 6.10 -15.43
N ALA A 133 0.54 7.07 -15.81
CA ALA A 133 0.09 8.33 -16.40
C ALA A 133 1.06 8.85 -17.48
N PRO A 134 0.54 9.53 -18.52
CA PRO A 134 1.36 10.20 -19.51
C PRO A 134 2.09 11.39 -18.89
N VAL A 135 3.35 11.60 -19.29
CA VAL A 135 4.20 12.71 -18.88
C VAL A 135 3.97 13.88 -19.82
N ARG A 136 3.84 15.09 -19.26
CA ARG A 136 3.65 16.28 -20.09
C ARG A 136 4.99 16.69 -20.70
N LEU A 137 5.07 16.70 -22.04
CA LEU A 137 6.24 17.23 -22.75
C LEU A 137 6.52 18.68 -22.40
N ARG A 138 7.81 18.99 -22.31
CA ARG A 138 8.32 20.34 -22.34
C ARG A 138 8.65 20.71 -23.79
N ASN A 139 7.87 21.63 -24.35
CA ASN A 139 8.24 22.42 -25.53
C ASN A 139 9.42 23.34 -25.17
#